data_AF-A0A4R2LC90-F1
#
_entry.id   AF-A0A4R2LC90-F1
#
_cell.length_a   1.000
_cell.length_b   1.000
_cell.length_c   1.000
_cell.angle_alpha   90.00
_cell.angle_beta   90.00
_cell.angle_gamma   90.00
#
_symmetry.space_group_name_H-M   'P 1'
#
loop_
_entity.id
_entity.type
_entity.pdbx_description
1 polymer ?
#
loop_
_entity_poly.entity_id
_entity_poly.type
_entity_poly.pdbx_seq_one_letter_code
_entity_poly.pdbx_strand_id
1 'polypeptide(L)'
;MALSSQAVEPPSNPGRFIPKQKYTTEFKEQAVKRADEVGSIARVAEELGLVEQTLRNGVKAAKAGKLSLAGAKQITAEQMELSRLRAQVARLEMELEITKKAAAYFAKELL
;
A
#
# COMPACT_ATOMS: atom_id res chain seq x y z
N MET A 1 11.32 12.94 -47.75
CA MET A 1 11.63 12.81 -46.31
C MET A 1 10.31 12.83 -45.53
N ALA A 2 9.73 11.67 -45.27
CA ALA A 2 8.57 11.53 -44.38
C ALA A 2 9.10 10.99 -43.06
N LEU A 3 8.99 11.78 -41.99
CA LEU A 3 9.34 11.35 -40.64
C LEU A 3 8.18 10.51 -40.10
N SER A 4 8.38 9.19 -40.08
CA SER A 4 7.50 8.23 -39.41
C SER A 4 7.42 8.56 -37.92
N SER A 5 6.27 9.09 -37.49
CA SER A 5 5.94 9.26 -36.08
C SER A 5 5.68 7.88 -35.48
N GLN A 6 6.66 7.36 -34.75
CA GLN A 6 6.51 6.13 -33.99
C GLN A 6 5.90 6.49 -32.63
N ALA A 7 4.59 6.25 -32.48
CA ALA A 7 3.91 6.36 -31.20
C ALA A 7 4.53 5.34 -30.23
N VAL A 8 5.12 5.83 -29.14
CA VAL A 8 5.57 5.01 -28.02
C VAL A 8 4.31 4.61 -27.25
N GLU A 9 3.89 3.35 -27.35
CA GLU A 9 2.81 2.85 -26.50
C GLU A 9 3.19 2.96 -25.02
N PRO A 10 2.27 3.39 -24.14
CA PRO A 10 2.53 3.42 -22.70
C PRO A 10 2.77 1.99 -22.18
N PRO A 11 3.68 1.79 -21.20
CA PRO A 11 3.97 0.46 -20.70
C PRO A 11 2.71 -0.20 -20.14
N SER A 12 2.29 -1.31 -20.76
CA SER A 12 1.22 -2.16 -20.27
C SER A 12 1.70 -2.93 -19.03
N ASN A 13 1.60 -2.31 -17.84
CA ASN A 13 1.58 -3.08 -16.62
C ASN A 13 0.50 -2.56 -15.68
N PRO A 14 -0.76 -3.04 -15.82
CA PRO A 14 -1.77 -2.80 -14.79
C PRO A 14 -1.29 -3.56 -13.56
N GLY A 15 -0.66 -2.84 -12.63
CA GLY A 15 -0.08 -3.39 -11.41
C GLY A 15 -1.04 -4.40 -10.79
N ARG A 16 -0.70 -5.69 -10.92
CA ARG A 16 -1.57 -6.79 -10.52
C ARG A 16 -1.82 -6.64 -9.03
N PHE A 17 -3.02 -6.19 -8.66
CA PHE A 17 -3.45 -6.12 -7.29
C PHE A 17 -3.69 -7.55 -6.81
N ILE A 18 -2.63 -8.19 -6.32
CA ILE A 18 -2.75 -9.50 -5.67
C ILE A 18 -3.32 -9.22 -4.28
N PRO A 19 -4.54 -9.67 -3.96
CA PRO A 19 -5.14 -9.47 -2.65
C PRO A 19 -4.21 -10.05 -1.58
N LYS A 20 -3.91 -9.25 -0.56
CA LYS A 20 -3.03 -9.67 0.53
C LYS A 20 -3.72 -10.75 1.35
N GLN A 21 -3.19 -11.97 1.27
CA GLN A 21 -3.62 -13.06 2.15
C GLN A 21 -3.27 -12.72 3.60
N LYS A 22 -4.25 -12.86 4.50
CA LYS A 22 -4.09 -12.61 5.93
C LYS A 22 -3.83 -13.95 6.63
N TYR A 23 -2.65 -14.07 7.21
CA TYR A 23 -2.29 -15.21 8.06
C TYR A 23 -2.41 -14.81 9.53
N THR A 24 -2.85 -15.75 10.38
CA THR A 24 -2.86 -15.56 11.83
C THR A 24 -1.43 -15.44 12.37
N THR A 25 -1.29 -14.89 13.58
CA THR A 25 0.02 -14.72 14.21
C THR A 25 0.65 -16.07 14.52
N GLU A 26 -0.14 -17.02 15.01
CA GLU A 26 0.28 -18.37 15.36
C GLU A 26 0.82 -19.11 14.13
N PHE A 27 0.14 -18.97 12.99
CA PHE A 27 0.60 -19.56 11.73
C PHE A 27 1.96 -19.00 11.31
N LYS A 28 2.16 -17.67 11.42
CA LYS A 28 3.43 -17.03 11.06
C LYS A 28 4.56 -17.50 11.97
N GLU A 29 4.30 -17.64 13.28
CA GLU A 29 5.26 -18.14 14.27
C GLU A 29 5.66 -19.59 13.96
N GLN A 30 4.68 -20.46 13.71
CA GLN A 30 4.94 -21.85 13.35
C GLN A 30 5.71 -21.97 12.03
N ALA A 31 5.36 -21.18 11.02
CA ALA A 31 6.05 -21.19 9.73
C ALA A 31 7.52 -20.75 9.87
N VAL A 32 7.79 -19.72 10.67
CA VAL A 32 9.16 -19.26 10.96
C VAL A 32 9.94 -20.32 11.74
N LYS A 33 9.34 -20.91 12.77
CA LYS A 33 9.96 -21.99 13.55
C LYS A 33 10.31 -23.18 12.66
N ARG A 34 9.40 -23.58 11.78
CA ARG A 34 9.60 -24.67 10.81
C ARG A 34 10.75 -24.37 9.86
N ALA A 35 10.86 -23.15 9.36
CA ALA A 35 11.97 -22.72 8.50
C ALA A 35 13.34 -22.81 9.21
N ASP A 36 13.38 -22.56 10.52
CA ASP A 36 14.58 -22.69 11.34
C ASP A 36 14.96 -24.17 11.55
N GLU A 37 13.98 -25.01 11.91
CA GLU A 37 14.17 -26.46 12.08
C GLU A 37 14.65 -27.18 10.81
N VAL A 38 14.11 -26.79 9.64
CA VAL A 38 14.45 -27.40 8.35
C VAL A 38 15.74 -26.81 7.75
N GLY A 39 16.11 -25.58 8.14
CA GLY A 39 17.25 -24.86 7.58
C GLY A 39 17.06 -24.36 6.13
N SER A 40 15.84 -24.45 5.57
CA SER A 40 15.53 -24.01 4.21
C SER A 40 14.19 -23.28 4.11
N ILE A 41 14.26 -21.98 3.85
CA ILE A 41 13.08 -21.11 3.69
C ILE A 41 12.29 -21.46 2.43
N ALA A 42 12.98 -21.75 1.31
CA ALA A 42 12.34 -22.05 0.03
C ALA A 42 11.48 -23.32 0.12
N ARG A 43 12.05 -24.38 0.69
CA ARG A 43 11.35 -25.66 0.89
C ARG A 43 10.12 -25.51 1.77
N VAL A 44 10.26 -24.84 2.93
CA VAL A 44 9.12 -24.65 3.85
C VAL A 44 8.06 -23.74 3.24
N ALA A 45 8.44 -22.74 2.44
CA ALA A 45 7.47 -21.90 1.75
C ALA A 45 6.66 -22.71 0.72
N GLU A 46 7.31 -23.59 -0.05
CA GLU A 46 6.64 -24.49 -0.99
C GLU A 46 5.70 -25.47 -0.27
N GLU A 47 6.16 -26.11 0.80
CA GLU A 47 5.35 -27.03 1.64
C GLU A 47 4.09 -26.34 2.21
N LEU A 48 4.19 -25.06 2.56
CA LEU A 48 3.10 -24.27 3.14
C LEU A 48 2.27 -23.50 2.10
N GLY A 49 2.59 -23.62 0.80
CA GLY A 49 1.93 -22.85 -0.26
C GLY A 49 2.14 -21.33 -0.15
N LEU A 50 3.21 -20.90 0.50
CA LEU A 50 3.58 -19.49 0.68
C LEU A 50 4.53 -19.04 -0.43
N VAL A 51 4.42 -17.76 -0.79
CA VAL A 51 5.48 -17.10 -1.56
C VAL A 51 6.75 -17.08 -0.69
N GLU A 52 7.87 -17.57 -1.22
CA GLU A 52 9.15 -17.64 -0.49
C GLU A 52 9.55 -16.30 0.14
N GLN A 53 9.36 -15.20 -0.60
CA GLN A 53 9.65 -13.85 -0.11
C GLN A 53 8.81 -13.49 1.13
N THR A 54 7.57 -13.99 1.23
CA THR A 54 6.72 -13.79 2.42
C THR A 54 7.31 -14.47 3.64
N LEU A 55 7.72 -15.73 3.51
CA LEU A 55 8.32 -16.47 4.62
C LEU A 55 9.69 -15.89 5.00
N ARG A 56 10.50 -15.50 4.02
CA ARG A 56 11.79 -14.83 4.23
C ARG A 56 11.63 -13.52 5.01
N ASN A 57 10.63 -12.72 4.67
CA ASN A 57 10.30 -11.50 5.41
C ASN A 57 9.81 -11.79 6.83
N GLY A 58 9.02 -12.86 7.00
CA GLY A 58 8.61 -13.36 8.31
C GLY A 58 9.80 -13.73 9.19
N VAL A 59 10.74 -14.53 8.67
CA VAL A 59 11.97 -14.92 9.41
C VAL A 59 12.80 -13.69 9.80
N LYS A 60 12.98 -12.73 8.88
CA LYS A 60 13.67 -11.46 9.20
C LYS A 60 12.95 -10.67 10.30
N ALA A 61 11.63 -10.58 10.22
CA ALA A 61 10.83 -9.87 11.22
C ALA A 61 10.88 -10.56 12.59
N ALA A 62 10.87 -11.88 12.64
CA ALA A 62 11.04 -12.65 13.87
C ALA A 62 12.40 -12.39 14.53
N LYS A 63 13.49 -12.41 13.76
CA LYS A 63 14.84 -12.06 14.25
C LYS A 63 14.93 -10.63 14.79
N ALA A 64 14.10 -9.72 14.28
CA ALA A 64 14.01 -8.35 14.75
C ALA A 64 13.01 -8.14 15.90
N GLY A 65 12.36 -9.20 16.42
CA GLY A 65 11.32 -9.09 17.45
C GLY A 65 10.02 -8.44 16.96
N LYS A 66 9.80 -8.37 15.63
CA LYS A 66 8.71 -7.65 14.97
C LYS A 66 7.78 -8.56 14.17
N LEU A 67 7.69 -9.85 14.49
CA LEU A 67 6.92 -10.83 13.70
C LEU A 67 5.42 -10.48 13.61
N SER A 68 4.82 -9.97 14.70
CA SER A 68 3.43 -9.47 14.71
C SER A 68 3.22 -8.29 13.74
N LEU A 69 4.26 -7.50 13.48
CA LEU A 69 4.24 -6.36 12.55
C LEU A 69 4.50 -6.78 11.09
N ALA A 70 4.91 -8.04 10.84
CA ALA A 70 5.13 -8.56 9.49
C ALA A 70 3.79 -8.71 8.74
N GLY A 71 3.37 -7.66 8.05
CA GLY A 71 2.16 -7.63 7.23
C GLY A 71 1.29 -6.38 7.46
N ALA A 72 1.39 -5.77 8.64
CA ALA A 72 0.93 -4.41 8.83
C ALA A 72 1.98 -3.50 8.21
N LYS A 73 1.62 -2.78 7.12
CA LYS A 73 2.44 -1.66 6.67
C LYS A 73 2.50 -0.72 7.87
N GLN A 74 3.67 -0.62 8.52
CA GLN A 74 3.85 0.34 9.59
C GLN A 74 3.59 1.72 8.99
N ILE A 75 2.45 2.31 9.34
CA ILE A 75 2.15 3.67 8.94
C ILE A 75 3.06 4.53 9.80
N THR A 76 4.02 5.20 9.18
CA THR A 76 4.91 6.11 9.92
C THR A 76 4.09 7.29 10.44
N ALA A 77 4.56 7.92 11.52
CA ALA A 77 3.92 9.14 12.02
C ALA A 77 3.80 10.21 10.92
N GLU A 78 4.83 10.34 10.08
CA GLU A 78 4.84 11.21 8.90
C GLU A 78 3.74 10.85 7.89
N GLN A 79 3.49 9.56 7.64
CA GLN A 79 2.44 9.13 6.72
C GLN A 79 1.04 9.36 7.29
N MET A 80 0.86 9.24 8.60
CA MET A 80 -0.39 9.61 9.27
C MET A 80 -0.63 11.12 9.16
N GLU A 81 0.39 11.93 9.42
CA GLU A 81 0.28 13.39 9.35
C GLU A 81 0.01 13.86 7.93
N LEU A 82 0.69 13.28 6.94
CA LEU A 82 0.44 13.57 5.52
C LEU A 82 -0.99 13.19 5.09
N SER A 83 -1.52 12.06 5.58
CA SER A 83 -2.91 11.69 5.34
C SER A 83 -3.89 12.68 5.97
N ARG A 84 -3.62 13.10 7.20
CA ARG A 84 -4.43 14.09 7.94
C ARG A 84 -4.42 15.44 7.22
N LEU A 85 -3.25 15.90 6.77
CA LEU A 85 -3.11 17.16 6.05
C LEU A 85 -3.85 17.14 4.71
N ARG A 86 -3.75 16.04 3.95
CA ARG A 86 -4.51 15.89 2.69
C ARG A 86 -6.02 15.93 2.91
N ALA A 87 -6.51 15.30 3.98
CA ALA A 87 -7.93 15.35 4.33
C ALA A 87 -8.38 16.78 4.70
N GLN A 88 -7.54 17.53 5.42
CA GLN A 88 -7.83 18.93 5.76
C GLN A 88 -7.85 19.82 4.52
N VAL A 89 -6.86 19.69 3.62
CA VAL A 89 -6.82 20.45 2.37
C VAL A 89 -8.07 20.19 1.53
N ALA A 90 -8.45 18.93 1.33
CA ALA A 90 -9.64 18.58 0.56
C ALA A 90 -10.93 19.17 1.17
N ARG A 91 -11.04 19.19 2.51
CA ARG A 91 -12.15 19.83 3.21
C ARG A 91 -12.19 21.33 2.98
N LEU A 92 -11.05 22.01 3.11
CA LEU A 92 -10.94 23.46 2.93
C LEU A 92 -11.23 23.87 1.48
N GLU A 93 -10.73 23.11 0.50
CA GLU A 93 -11.04 23.33 -0.91
C GLU A 93 -12.55 23.22 -1.18
N MET A 94 -13.23 22.23 -0.59
CA MET A 94 -14.68 22.10 -0.68
C MET A 94 -15.42 23.30 -0.07
N GLU A 95 -15.01 23.74 1.12
CA GLU A 95 -15.60 24.90 1.80
C GLU A 95 -15.42 26.20 0.99
N LEU A 96 -14.25 26.39 0.39
CA LEU A 96 -13.98 27.51 -0.51
C LEU A 96 -14.87 27.46 -1.75
N GLU A 97 -15.03 26.29 -2.37
CA GLU A 97 -15.88 26.14 -3.55
C GLU A 97 -17.36 26.44 -3.25
N ILE A 98 -17.86 26.02 -2.09
CA ILE A 98 -19.22 26.38 -1.65
C ILE A 98 -19.33 27.89 -1.47
N THR A 99 -18.36 28.51 -0.80
CA THR A 99 -18.37 29.95 -0.53
C THR A 99 -18.29 30.77 -1.81
N LYS A 100 -17.44 30.38 -2.76
CA LYS A 100 -17.35 31.03 -4.09
C LYS A 100 -18.66 30.92 -4.85
N LYS A 101 -19.30 29.75 -4.84
CA LYS A 101 -20.61 29.56 -5.50
C LYS A 101 -21.69 30.43 -4.87
N ALA A 102 -21.71 30.53 -3.54
CA ALA A 102 -22.63 31.42 -2.84
C ALA A 102 -22.38 32.89 -3.20
N ALA A 103 -21.14 33.35 -3.15
CA ALA A 103 -20.77 34.71 -3.54
C ALA A 103 -21.15 35.03 -4.99
N ALA A 104 -20.92 34.10 -5.92
CA ALA A 104 -21.30 34.24 -7.32
C ALA A 104 -22.82 34.27 -7.53
N TYR A 105 -23.58 33.52 -6.73
CA TYR A 105 -25.04 33.57 -6.77
C TYR A 105 -25.54 34.95 -6.31
N PHE A 106 -25.09 35.44 -5.15
CA PHE A 106 -25.51 36.75 -4.63
C PHE A 106 -25.10 37.91 -5.53
N ALA A 107 -23.90 37.87 -6.13
CA ALA A 107 -23.45 38.90 -7.07
C ALA A 107 -24.33 38.97 -8.34
N LYS A 108 -24.95 37.86 -8.75
CA LYS A 108 -25.89 37.84 -9.90
C LYS A 108 -27.28 38.35 -9.56
N GLU A 109 -27.73 38.22 -8.32
CA GLU A 109 -29.06 38.66 -7.88
C GLU A 109 -29.12 40.16 -7.52
N LEU A 110 -27.95 40.78 -7.31
CA LEU A 110 -27.79 42.22 -7.04
C LEU A 110 -27.54 43.08 -8.30
N LEU A 111 -27.47 42.48 -9.50
CA LEU A 111 -27.33 43.14 -10.81
C LEU A 111 -28.61 42.96 -11.62
#